data_AF-A0A920W6M7-F1
#
_entry.id   AF-A0A920W6M7-F1
#
_cell.length_a   1.000
_cell.length_b   1.000
_cell.length_c   1.000
_cell.angle_alpha   90.00
_cell.angle_beta   90.00
_cell.angle_gamma   90.00
#
_symmetry.space_group_name_H-M   'P 1'
#
loop_
_entity.id
_entity.type
_entity.pdbx_description
1 polymer ?
#
loop_
_entity_poly.entity_id
_entity_poly.type
_entity_poly.pdbx_seq_one_letter_code
_entity_poly.pdbx_strand_id
1 'polypeptide(L)'
;MRQKRNISARCLEGLVALTIIALPTTAITQETRSPRNLEEFNELFQEFNNWGRWGDDDERGTMNLITAEKTREAASLVRKGITVSLSHNPMPDEAIENPGRSIQPHDGTKLAE
;
A
#
# COMPACT_ATOMS: atom_id res chain seq x y z
N MET A 1 -43.29 60.40 -0.42
CA MET A 1 -43.52 59.67 0.85
C MET A 1 -42.63 58.43 0.83
N ARG A 2 -41.47 58.43 1.52
CA ARG A 2 -41.26 57.89 2.88
C ARG A 2 -41.65 56.40 2.92
N GLN A 3 -40.70 55.46 2.98
CA GLN A 3 -40.15 54.99 4.26
C GLN A 3 -38.86 54.18 4.03
N LYS A 4 -37.73 54.67 4.54
CA LYS A 4 -36.46 53.93 4.64
C LYS A 4 -36.66 52.79 5.64
N ARG A 5 -36.64 51.53 5.19
CA ARG A 5 -36.66 50.35 6.08
C ARG A 5 -35.21 50.05 6.48
N ASN A 6 -34.81 50.60 7.62
CA ASN A 6 -33.52 50.33 8.24
C ASN A 6 -33.51 48.87 8.70
N ILE A 7 -32.76 48.03 7.98
CA ILE A 7 -32.48 46.65 8.38
C ILE A 7 -31.67 46.74 9.67
N SER A 8 -32.26 46.29 10.79
CA SER A 8 -31.66 46.35 12.11
C SER A 8 -30.45 45.41 12.18
N ALA A 9 -29.29 45.96 12.58
CA ALA A 9 -28.04 45.22 12.80
C ALA A 9 -28.20 44.01 13.75
N ARG A 10 -29.27 43.99 14.55
CA ARG A 10 -29.63 42.89 15.47
C ARG A 10 -30.03 41.60 14.76
N CYS A 11 -30.49 41.65 13.51
CA CYS A 11 -30.81 40.44 12.73
C CYS A 11 -29.58 39.80 12.09
N LEU A 12 -28.50 40.58 11.88
CA LEU A 12 -27.25 40.06 11.33
C LEU A 12 -26.44 39.30 12.38
N GLU A 13 -26.43 39.78 13.63
CA GLU A 13 -25.73 39.08 14.72
C GLU A 13 -26.38 37.75 15.13
N GLY A 14 -27.71 37.68 15.10
CA GLY A 14 -28.43 36.43 15.41
C GLY A 14 -28.21 35.32 14.38
N LEU A 15 -27.99 35.67 13.11
CA LEU A 15 -27.75 34.69 12.05
C LEU A 15 -26.32 34.14 12.09
N VAL A 16 -25.33 34.99 12.41
CA VAL A 16 -23.92 34.59 12.56
C VAL A 16 -23.72 33.64 13.75
N ALA A 17 -24.42 33.89 14.86
CA ALA A 17 -24.34 33.04 16.06
C ALA A 17 -24.91 31.62 15.83
N LEU A 18 -25.89 31.46 14.94
CA LEU A 18 -26.52 30.15 14.68
C LEU A 18 -25.72 29.29 13.69
N THR A 19 -24.92 29.90 12.81
CA THR A 19 -24.11 29.17 11.81
C THR A 19 -22.83 28.54 12.38
N ILE A 20 -22.35 28.95 13.56
CA ILE A 20 -21.12 28.42 14.17
C ILE A 20 -21.35 27.11 14.94
N ILE A 21 -22.59 26.80 15.31
CA ILE A 21 -22.91 25.68 16.22
C ILE A 21 -23.07 24.32 15.49
N ALA A 22 -23.23 24.32 14.17
CA ALA A 22 -23.68 23.13 13.43
C ALA A 22 -22.72 22.63 12.34
N LEU A 23 -21.40 22.79 12.52
CA LEU A 23 -20.44 21.95 11.82
C LEU A 23 -20.22 20.71 12.69
N PRO A 24 -20.82 19.54 12.38
CA PRO A 24 -20.26 18.31 12.88
C PRO A 24 -18.89 18.21 12.24
N THR A 25 -17.85 18.60 12.98
CA THR A 25 -16.48 18.25 12.64
C THR A 25 -16.44 16.74 12.72
N THR A 26 -16.72 16.07 11.60
CA THR A 26 -16.20 14.72 11.36
C THR A 26 -14.70 14.91 11.23
N ALA A 27 -14.03 15.03 12.38
CA ALA A 27 -12.61 14.77 12.43
C ALA A 27 -12.46 13.37 11.87
N ILE A 28 -11.74 13.24 10.77
CA ILE A 28 -11.28 11.95 10.30
C ILE A 28 -10.40 11.45 11.45
N THR A 29 -10.96 10.65 12.35
CA THR A 29 -10.17 9.93 13.34
C THR A 29 -9.36 8.94 12.53
N GLN A 30 -8.09 9.23 12.33
CA GLN A 30 -7.16 8.28 11.77
C GLN A 30 -7.20 7.04 12.67
N GLU A 31 -7.59 5.89 12.12
CA GLU A 31 -7.52 4.64 12.88
C GLU A 31 -6.09 4.49 13.41
N THR A 32 -5.98 4.17 14.69
CA THR A 32 -4.68 3.98 15.33
C THR A 32 -3.95 2.87 14.60
N ARG A 33 -2.80 3.18 14.00
CA ARG A 33 -1.99 2.21 13.27
C ARG A 33 -1.50 1.13 14.24
N SER A 34 -2.03 -0.08 14.12
CA SER A 34 -1.50 -1.28 14.78
C SER A 34 -0.31 -1.87 14.01
N PRO A 35 0.60 -2.59 14.67
CA PRO A 35 0.72 -2.73 16.12
C PRO A 35 1.36 -1.49 16.78
N ARG A 36 0.89 -1.10 17.97
CA ARG A 36 1.35 0.09 18.70
C ARG A 36 2.53 -0.17 19.63
N ASN A 37 2.74 -1.43 20.01
CA ASN A 37 3.82 -1.87 20.88
C ASN A 37 4.19 -3.34 20.58
N LEU A 38 5.22 -3.85 21.27
CA LEU A 38 5.71 -5.21 21.06
C LEU A 38 4.70 -6.29 21.49
N GLU A 39 3.93 -6.03 22.53
CA GLU A 39 2.91 -6.97 23.02
C GLU A 39 1.81 -7.17 21.97
N GLU A 40 1.23 -6.09 21.46
CA GLU A 40 0.25 -6.12 20.38
C GLU A 40 0.82 -6.73 19.09
N PHE A 41 2.09 -6.48 18.77
CA PHE A 41 2.75 -7.14 17.64
C PHE A 41 2.79 -8.66 17.84
N ASN A 42 3.18 -9.13 19.02
CA ASN A 42 3.27 -10.55 19.32
C ASN A 42 1.90 -11.22 19.29
N GLU A 43 0.86 -10.57 19.82
CA GLU A 43 -0.53 -11.05 19.73
C GLU A 43 -0.94 -11.24 18.27
N LEU A 44 -0.77 -10.20 17.44
CA LEU A 44 -1.10 -10.28 16.01
C LEU A 44 -0.26 -11.32 15.28
N PHE A 45 1.03 -11.47 15.62
CA PHE A 45 1.89 -12.46 14.99
C PHE A 45 1.45 -13.89 15.33
N GLN A 46 1.05 -14.14 16.58
CA GLN A 46 0.50 -15.44 16.98
C GLN A 46 -0.86 -15.71 16.33
N GLU A 47 -1.68 -14.69 16.17
CA GLU A 47 -2.98 -14.78 15.51
C GLU A 47 -2.84 -15.00 13.99
N PHE A 48 -1.91 -14.30 13.34
CA PHE A 48 -1.76 -14.25 11.89
C PHE A 48 -0.42 -14.83 11.42
N ASN A 49 -0.28 -16.14 11.53
CA ASN A 49 0.80 -16.88 10.90
C ASN A 49 0.27 -18.13 10.17
N ASN A 50 1.13 -18.76 9.37
CA ASN A 50 0.81 -20.02 8.67
C ASN A 50 1.58 -21.22 9.26
N TRP A 51 2.13 -21.13 10.48
CA TRP A 51 2.92 -22.21 11.06
C TRP A 51 2.06 -23.46 11.27
N GLY A 52 2.61 -24.64 10.97
CA GLY A 52 1.91 -25.92 11.05
C GLY A 52 0.79 -26.13 10.02
N ARG A 53 0.40 -25.11 9.24
CA ARG A 53 -0.70 -25.21 8.26
C ARG A 53 -0.52 -26.35 7.25
N TRP A 54 0.73 -26.65 6.88
CA TRP A 54 1.08 -27.68 5.90
C TRP A 54 1.91 -28.83 6.51
N GLY A 55 1.98 -28.91 7.84
CA GLY A 55 2.82 -29.86 8.58
C GLY A 55 4.05 -29.20 9.22
N ASP A 56 4.54 -29.81 10.28
CA ASP A 56 5.66 -29.26 11.08
C ASP A 56 7.00 -29.33 10.33
N ASP A 57 7.13 -30.24 9.37
CA ASP A 57 8.31 -30.40 8.51
C ASP A 57 8.19 -29.64 7.17
N ASP A 58 7.20 -28.75 7.01
CA ASP A 58 7.01 -28.00 5.76
C ASP A 58 8.08 -26.92 5.56
N GLU A 59 8.76 -26.98 4.40
CA GLU A 59 9.74 -25.99 3.97
C GLU A 59 9.24 -25.11 2.81
N ARG A 60 8.02 -25.34 2.30
CA ARG A 60 7.50 -24.65 1.10
C ARG A 60 6.61 -23.45 1.43
N GLY A 61 5.94 -23.43 2.58
CA GLY A 61 5.07 -22.35 3.00
C GLY A 61 3.95 -22.06 1.99
N THR A 62 3.72 -20.78 1.69
CA THR A 62 2.64 -20.34 0.78
C THR A 62 2.75 -20.88 -0.63
N MET A 63 3.92 -21.39 -1.05
CA MET A 63 4.08 -22.07 -2.33
C MET A 63 3.23 -23.36 -2.42
N ASN A 64 2.80 -23.92 -1.29
CA ASN A 64 1.81 -25.00 -1.25
C ASN A 64 0.45 -24.61 -1.85
N LEU A 65 0.13 -23.31 -1.96
CA LEU A 65 -1.08 -22.82 -2.62
C LEU A 65 -1.00 -22.92 -4.16
N ILE A 66 0.20 -23.09 -4.72
CA ILE A 66 0.40 -23.28 -6.17
C ILE A 66 0.18 -24.77 -6.48
N THR A 67 -1.08 -25.14 -6.68
CA THR A 67 -1.48 -26.52 -7.01
C THR A 67 -1.51 -26.75 -8.51
N ALA A 68 -1.45 -28.01 -8.94
CA ALA A 68 -1.59 -28.38 -10.35
C ALA A 68 -2.93 -27.91 -10.96
N GLU A 69 -3.99 -27.85 -10.16
CA GLU A 69 -5.27 -27.29 -10.55
C GLU A 69 -5.17 -25.79 -10.82
N LYS A 70 -4.60 -25.02 -9.89
CA LYS A 70 -4.40 -23.58 -10.05
C LYS A 70 -3.46 -23.25 -11.21
N THR A 71 -2.43 -24.06 -11.44
CA THR A 71 -1.57 -23.92 -12.63
C THR A 71 -2.37 -24.10 -13.93
N ARG A 72 -3.28 -25.08 -13.99
CA ARG A 72 -4.14 -25.30 -15.17
C ARG A 72 -5.16 -24.18 -15.37
N GLU A 73 -5.79 -23.72 -14.29
CA GLU A 73 -6.68 -22.56 -14.33
C GLU A 73 -5.95 -21.34 -14.89
N ALA A 74 -4.75 -21.03 -14.37
CA ALA A 74 -3.95 -19.91 -14.85
C ALA A 74 -3.56 -20.04 -16.32
N ALA A 75 -3.13 -21.24 -16.76
CA ALA A 75 -2.80 -21.50 -18.17
C ALA A 75 -4.02 -21.29 -19.10
N SER A 76 -5.22 -21.63 -18.64
CA SER A 76 -6.46 -21.45 -19.41
C SER A 76 -6.82 -19.97 -19.66
N LEU A 77 -6.22 -19.03 -18.92
CA LEU A 77 -6.46 -17.59 -19.10
C LEU A 77 -5.77 -17.01 -20.35
N VAL A 78 -4.78 -17.72 -20.91
CA VAL A 78 -4.08 -17.26 -22.13
C VAL A 78 -5.06 -17.24 -23.32
N ARG A 79 -5.18 -16.10 -23.99
CA ARG A 79 -6.03 -15.92 -25.18
C ARG A 79 -5.24 -15.59 -26.45
N LYS A 80 -4.23 -14.72 -26.34
CA LYS A 80 -3.47 -14.17 -27.48
C LYS A 80 -2.01 -14.60 -27.54
N GLY A 81 -1.50 -15.28 -26.50
CA GLY A 81 -0.09 -15.69 -26.44
C GLY A 81 0.91 -14.54 -26.38
N ILE A 82 0.49 -13.34 -25.96
CA ILE A 82 1.39 -12.18 -25.82
C ILE A 82 2.10 -12.27 -24.48
N THR A 83 3.43 -12.23 -24.51
CA THR A 83 4.28 -12.20 -23.31
C THR A 83 4.73 -10.78 -23.03
N VAL A 84 4.61 -10.34 -21.78
CA VAL A 84 5.11 -9.05 -21.30
C VAL A 84 6.07 -9.30 -20.14
N SER A 85 7.28 -8.75 -20.21
CA SER A 85 8.24 -8.82 -19.11
C SER A 85 7.80 -7.93 -17.95
N LEU A 86 7.79 -8.47 -16.73
CA LEU A 86 7.55 -7.73 -15.50
C LEU A 86 8.85 -7.45 -14.71
N SER A 87 10.00 -7.82 -15.28
CA SER A 87 11.30 -7.52 -14.69
C SER A 87 11.61 -6.04 -14.79
N HIS A 88 12.15 -5.45 -13.72
CA HIS A 88 12.78 -4.15 -13.81
C HIS A 88 14.13 -4.27 -14.54
N ASN A 89 14.55 -3.19 -15.19
CA ASN A 89 15.90 -3.12 -15.73
C ASN A 89 16.90 -3.19 -14.56
N PRO A 90 18.03 -3.87 -14.71
CA PRO A 90 19.06 -3.85 -13.68
C PRO A 90 19.54 -2.41 -13.44
N MET A 91 19.73 -2.05 -12.17
CA MET A 91 20.22 -0.72 -11.80
C MET A 91 21.73 -0.66 -12.04
N PRO A 92 22.19 0.16 -13.01
CA PRO A 92 23.59 0.21 -13.36
C PRO A 92 24.40 0.95 -12.30
N ASP A 93 23.79 1.83 -11.51
CA ASP A 93 24.52 2.64 -10.55
C ASP A 93 24.74 1.91 -9.23
N GLU A 94 25.84 2.24 -8.57
CA GLU A 94 26.17 1.72 -7.25
C GLU A 94 25.30 2.40 -6.21
N ALA A 95 24.71 1.61 -5.31
CA ALA A 95 23.93 2.09 -4.19
C ALA A 95 24.29 1.29 -2.94
N ILE A 96 23.91 1.78 -1.77
CA ILE A 96 24.16 1.09 -0.49
C ILE A 96 23.54 -0.31 -0.49
N GLU A 97 22.35 -0.43 -1.07
CA GLU A 97 21.58 -1.65 -1.26
C GLU A 97 21.95 -2.43 -2.55
N ASN A 98 22.82 -1.87 -3.40
CA ASN A 98 23.35 -2.48 -4.62
C ASN A 98 24.89 -2.37 -4.66
N PRO A 99 25.60 -2.93 -3.66
CA PRO A 99 27.06 -2.83 -3.62
C PRO A 99 27.66 -3.62 -4.79
N GLY A 100 28.50 -2.96 -5.59
CA GLY A 100 29.21 -3.59 -6.71
C GLY A 100 28.57 -3.48 -8.09
N ARG A 101 27.42 -2.80 -8.23
CA ARG A 101 26.61 -2.68 -9.47
C ARG A 101 26.18 -4.04 -10.04
N SER A 102 24.88 -4.25 -10.21
CA SER A 102 24.35 -5.48 -10.82
C SER A 102 24.74 -5.66 -12.30
N ILE A 103 25.17 -4.59 -12.98
CA ILE A 103 25.72 -4.64 -14.33
C ILE A 103 27.09 -3.97 -14.31
N GLN A 104 28.14 -4.76 -14.49
CA GLN A 104 29.45 -4.19 -14.85
C GLN A 104 29.40 -3.78 -16.33
N PRO A 105 29.92 -2.60 -16.70
CA PRO A 105 30.15 -2.30 -18.11
C PRO A 105 31.01 -3.42 -18.69
N HIS A 106 30.53 -4.09 -19.73
CA HIS A 106 31.38 -4.98 -20.52
C HIS A 106 32.38 -4.08 -21.24
N ASP A 107 33.53 -3.84 -20.63
CA ASP A 107 34.63 -3.17 -21.29
C ASP A 107 35.13 -4.12 -22.39
N GLY A 108 35.05 -3.69 -23.66
CA GLY A 108 35.54 -4.48 -24.79
C GLY A 108 37.05 -4.77 -24.75
N THR A 109 37.72 -4.42 -23.66
CA THR A 109 39.15 -4.57 -23.37
C THR A 109 39.53 -5.90 -22.72
N LYS A 110 38.57 -6.72 -22.26
CA LYS A 110 38.85 -8.04 -21.64
C LYS A 110 38.80 -9.25 -22.58
N LEU A 111 38.79 -9.04 -23.91
CA LEU A 111 38.89 -10.11 -24.91
C LEU A 111 40.31 -10.29 -25.48
N ALA A 112 41.33 -9.73 -24.84
CA ALA A 112 42.71 -9.80 -25.27
C ALA A 112 43.64 -10.37 -24.19
N GLU A 113 43.33 -11.58 -23.71
CA GLU A 113 44.30 -12.56 -23.17
C GLU A 113 43.92 -13.97 -23.65
#